data_AF-A0A2N2E1H5-F1
#
_entry.id   AF-A0A2N2E1H5-F1
#
_cell.length_a   1.000
_cell.length_b   1.000
_cell.length_c   1.000
_cell.angle_alpha   90.00
_cell.angle_beta   90.00
_cell.angle_gamma   90.00
#
_symmetry.space_group_name_H-M   'P 1'
#
loop_
_entity.id
_entity.type
_entity.pdbx_description
1 polymer ?
#
loop_
_entity_poly.entity_id
_entity_poly.type
_entity_poly.pdbx_seq_one_letter_code
_entity_poly.pdbx_strand_id
1 'polypeptide(L)'
;MTVYFDNAATTRLDPRVLKAMMPYLTEQYGNASSIHTLGQDNNLILEKCRAAIAGILKAETSGVLFTSGASESNNYILRGILSANKAKGKHFVISA
;
A
#
# COMPACT_ATOMS: atom_id res chain seq x y z
N MET A 1 -23.17 4.63 26.50
CA MET A 1 -23.07 4.10 25.13
C MET A 1 -22.12 5.02 24.36
N THR A 2 -21.02 4.48 23.83
CA THR A 2 -20.09 5.26 23.01
C THR A 2 -20.40 4.97 21.56
N VAL A 3 -20.64 6.02 20.76
CA VAL A 3 -20.95 5.92 19.34
C VAL A 3 -19.84 6.64 18.57
N TYR A 4 -19.28 5.98 17.56
CA TYR A 4 -18.18 6.52 16.76
C TYR A 4 -18.67 6.84 15.36
N PHE A 5 -18.76 8.13 15.02
CA PHE A 5 -19.20 8.64 13.72
C PHE A 5 -18.09 9.39 12.96
N ASP A 6 -16.83 9.07 13.22
CA ASP A 6 -15.66 9.71 12.58
C ASP A 6 -14.90 8.74 11.65
N ASN A 7 -15.65 7.87 10.95
CA ASN A 7 -15.07 6.84 10.07
C ASN A 7 -14.36 7.39 8.82
N ALA A 8 -14.62 8.66 8.48
CA ALA A 8 -13.92 9.34 7.39
C ALA A 8 -12.47 9.66 7.74
N ALA A 9 -12.14 9.86 9.03
CA ALA A 9 -10.77 10.10 9.50
C ALA A 9 -9.96 8.79 9.60
N THR A 10 -10.56 7.74 10.18
CA THR A 10 -9.99 6.40 10.23
C THR A 10 -11.05 5.35 10.56
N THR A 11 -10.72 4.07 10.41
CA THR A 11 -11.65 2.97 10.72
C THR A 11 -11.05 2.00 11.72
N ARG A 12 -11.92 1.35 12.50
CA ARG A 12 -11.51 0.24 13.37
C ARG A 12 -11.06 -0.93 12.50
N LEU A 13 -9.89 -1.49 12.81
CA LEU A 13 -9.38 -2.69 12.15
C LEU A 13 -10.37 -3.87 12.31
N ASP A 14 -10.71 -4.51 11.19
CA ASP A 14 -11.55 -5.72 11.20
C ASP A 14 -10.80 -6.86 11.92
N PRO A 15 -11.42 -7.58 12.88
CA PRO A 15 -10.77 -8.68 13.60
C PRO A 15 -10.19 -9.77 12.69
N ARG A 16 -10.79 -10.00 11.52
CA ARG A 16 -10.28 -10.98 10.53
C ARG A 16 -8.98 -10.50 9.91
N VAL A 17 -8.85 -9.19 9.66
CA VAL A 17 -7.61 -8.58 9.16
C VAL A 17 -6.53 -8.65 10.23
N LEU A 18 -6.84 -8.30 11.48
CA LEU A 18 -5.89 -8.44 12.60
C LEU A 18 -5.37 -9.89 12.69
N LYS A 19 -6.26 -10.88 12.65
CA LYS A 19 -5.87 -12.31 12.67
C LYS A 19 -4.96 -12.68 11.50
N ALA A 20 -5.21 -12.16 10.29
CA ALA A 20 -4.37 -12.40 9.13
C ALA A 20 -3.00 -11.72 9.21
N MET A 21 -2.89 -10.59 9.92
CA MET A 21 -1.63 -9.88 10.14
C MET A 21 -0.75 -10.56 11.19
N MET A 22 -1.33 -11.14 12.25
CA MET A 22 -0.59 -11.66 13.40
C MET A 22 0.59 -12.58 13.06
N PRO A 23 0.49 -13.56 12.14
CA PRO A 23 1.61 -14.45 11.81
C PRO A 23 2.87 -13.68 11.39
N TYR A 24 2.72 -12.59 10.63
CA TYR A 24 3.84 -11.77 10.14
C TYR A 24 4.42 -10.82 11.19
N LEU A 25 3.72 -10.65 12.32
CA LEU A 25 4.18 -9.87 13.46
C LEU A 25 4.85 -10.73 14.55
N THR A 26 4.66 -12.05 14.52
CA THR A 26 5.14 -12.95 15.59
C THR A 26 6.08 -14.05 15.09
N GLU A 27 5.70 -14.78 14.05
CA GLU A 27 6.41 -16.00 13.61
C GLU A 27 7.11 -15.81 12.26
N GLN A 28 6.44 -15.18 11.31
CA GLN A 28 6.90 -14.90 9.96
C GLN A 28 7.42 -13.46 9.86
N TYR A 29 8.29 -13.06 10.80
CA TYR A 29 8.81 -11.69 10.89
C TYR A 29 10.02 -11.41 9.96
N GLY A 30 10.37 -12.35 9.08
CA GLY A 30 11.54 -12.24 8.21
C GLY A 30 11.46 -11.04 7.25
N ASN A 31 12.60 -10.44 6.98
CA ASN A 31 12.68 -9.40 5.96
C ASN A 31 12.44 -10.00 4.56
N ALA A 32 11.42 -9.52 3.84
CA ALA A 32 11.06 -10.00 2.51
C ALA A 32 12.15 -9.78 1.44
N SER A 33 13.16 -8.93 1.70
CA SER A 33 14.31 -8.77 0.79
C SER A 33 15.44 -9.79 1.02
N SER A 34 15.34 -10.63 2.05
CA SER A 34 16.35 -11.63 2.35
C SER A 34 16.25 -12.87 1.46
N ILE A 35 17.41 -13.47 1.15
CA ILE A 35 17.51 -14.67 0.31
C ILE A 35 17.25 -15.99 1.06
N HIS A 36 17.20 -15.98 2.39
CA HIS A 36 16.89 -17.17 3.17
C HIS A 36 15.38 -17.49 3.10
N THR A 37 15.01 -18.74 3.40
CA THR A 37 13.63 -19.26 3.28
C THR A 37 12.59 -18.33 3.88
N LEU A 38 12.78 -17.87 5.13
CA LEU A 38 11.83 -16.98 5.79
C LEU A 38 11.58 -15.65 5.04
N GLY A 39 12.60 -15.11 4.34
CA GLY A 39 12.48 -13.89 3.55
C GLY A 39 11.80 -14.16 2.20
N GLN A 40 12.18 -15.25 1.54
CA GLN A 40 11.57 -15.69 0.28
C GLN A 40 10.07 -15.99 0.46
N ASP A 41 9.69 -16.66 1.54
CA ASP A 41 8.30 -16.96 1.88
C ASP A 41 7.49 -15.67 2.07
N ASN A 42 8.04 -14.70 2.81
CA ASN A 42 7.39 -13.40 3.02
C ASN A 42 7.28 -12.58 1.73
N ASN A 43 8.28 -12.64 0.85
CA ASN A 43 8.21 -12.01 -0.46
C ASN A 43 7.08 -12.61 -1.31
N LEU A 44 6.92 -13.93 -1.31
CA LEU A 44 5.84 -14.60 -2.02
C LEU A 44 4.46 -14.16 -1.50
N ILE A 45 4.33 -13.91 -0.20
CA ILE A 45 3.11 -13.35 0.39
C ILE A 45 2.86 -11.91 -0.10
N LEU A 46 3.87 -11.04 -0.13
CA LEU A 46 3.72 -9.68 -0.64
C LEU A 46 3.26 -9.67 -2.10
N GLU A 47 3.80 -10.56 -2.94
CA GLU A 47 3.38 -10.66 -4.35
C GLU A 47 1.96 -11.20 -4.50
N LYS A 48 1.53 -12.15 -3.65
CA LYS A 48 0.13 -12.58 -3.58
C LYS A 48 -0.80 -11.43 -3.19
N CYS A 49 -0.42 -10.62 -2.20
CA CYS A 49 -1.19 -9.44 -1.80
C CYS A 49 -1.27 -8.41 -2.94
N ARG A 50 -0.16 -8.17 -3.65
CA ARG A 50 -0.11 -7.28 -4.82
C ARG A 50 -1.08 -7.75 -5.91
N ALA A 51 -1.06 -9.04 -6.24
CA ALA A 51 -1.94 -9.64 -7.23
C ALA A 51 -3.43 -9.54 -6.83
N ALA A 52 -3.76 -9.78 -5.56
CA ALA A 52 -5.12 -9.65 -5.07
C ALA A 52 -5.64 -8.21 -5.18
N ILE A 53 -4.83 -7.22 -4.79
CA ILE A 53 -5.19 -5.79 -4.90
C ILE A 53 -5.35 -5.37 -6.36
N ALA A 54 -4.43 -5.78 -7.23
CA ALA A 54 -4.52 -5.52 -8.66
C ALA A 54 -5.83 -6.09 -9.25
N GLY A 55 -6.23 -7.29 -8.85
CA GLY A 55 -7.49 -7.91 -9.26
C GLY A 55 -8.73 -7.11 -8.82
N ILE A 56 -8.73 -6.62 -7.57
CA ILE A 56 -9.82 -5.76 -7.06
C ILE A 56 -9.90 -4.44 -7.84
N LEU A 57 -8.75 -3.83 -8.13
CA LEU A 57 -8.65 -2.56 -8.84
C LEU A 57 -8.76 -2.68 -10.36
N LYS A 58 -8.82 -3.91 -10.90
CA LYS A 58 -8.75 -4.21 -12.35
C LYS A 58 -7.52 -3.57 -13.02
N ALA A 59 -6.38 -3.61 -12.33
CA ALA A 59 -5.10 -3.09 -12.79
C ALA A 59 -4.11 -4.21 -13.07
N GLU A 60 -3.01 -3.89 -13.75
CA GLU A 60 -1.85 -4.78 -13.84
C GLU A 60 -1.14 -4.88 -12.48
N THR A 61 -0.61 -6.06 -12.17
CA THR A 61 0.12 -6.28 -10.90
C THR A 61 1.35 -5.37 -10.77
N SER A 62 2.05 -5.12 -11.89
CA SER A 62 3.16 -4.17 -12.01
C SER A 62 2.79 -2.73 -11.67
N GLY A 63 1.51 -2.36 -11.81
CA GLY A 63 1.00 -1.03 -11.50
C GLY A 63 0.69 -0.77 -10.03
N VAL A 64 0.76 -1.81 -9.17
CA VAL A 64 0.48 -1.67 -7.74
C VAL A 64 1.79 -1.47 -6.96
N LEU A 65 1.97 -0.28 -6.39
CA LEU A 65 3.04 0.02 -5.44
C LEU A 65 2.47 0.17 -4.03
N PHE A 66 3.16 -0.44 -3.05
CA PHE A 66 2.84 -0.27 -1.64
C PHE A 66 3.58 0.95 -1.09
N THR A 67 2.83 1.86 -0.45
CA THR A 67 3.34 3.02 0.30
C THR A 67 2.74 3.00 1.70
N SER A 68 3.20 3.85 2.61
CA SER A 68 2.65 3.95 3.98
C SER A 68 1.21 4.46 4.04
N GLY A 69 0.73 5.17 3.01
CA GLY A 69 -0.65 5.62 2.90
C GLY A 69 -0.85 6.67 1.80
N ALA A 70 -2.07 7.17 1.68
CA ALA A 70 -2.49 8.05 0.58
C ALA A 70 -1.65 9.35 0.47
N SER A 71 -1.25 9.95 1.59
CA SER A 71 -0.40 11.15 1.60
C SER A 71 0.95 10.91 0.94
N GLU A 72 1.57 9.75 1.18
CA GLU A 72 2.82 9.36 0.53
C GLU A 72 2.57 9.05 -0.94
N SER A 73 1.53 8.28 -1.28
CA SER A 73 1.21 7.92 -2.67
C SER A 73 0.99 9.17 -3.54
N ASN A 74 0.23 10.15 -3.04
CA ASN A 74 -0.02 11.41 -3.73
C ASN A 74 1.29 12.19 -3.97
N ASN A 75 2.16 12.28 -2.95
CA ASN A 75 3.45 12.93 -3.09
C ASN A 75 4.36 12.20 -4.07
N TYR A 76 4.39 10.87 -4.03
CA TYR A 76 5.20 10.03 -4.91
C TYR A 76 4.88 10.32 -6.37
N ILE A 77 3.60 10.26 -6.74
CA ILE A 77 3.15 10.47 -8.12
C ILE A 77 3.37 11.91 -8.56
N LEU A 78 2.93 12.90 -7.75
CA LEU A 78 3.02 14.31 -8.13
C LEU A 78 4.48 14.75 -8.29
N ARG A 79 5.35 14.43 -7.32
CA ARG A 79 6.77 14.80 -7.40
C ARG A 79 7.47 14.06 -8.53
N GLY A 80 7.15 12.79 -8.76
CA GLY A 80 7.68 11.98 -9.86
C GLY A 80 7.35 12.58 -11.22
N ILE A 81 6.06 12.82 -11.49
CA ILE A 81 5.59 13.37 -12.78
C ILE A 81 6.13 14.78 -13.01
N LEU A 82 6.08 15.65 -12.00
CA LEU A 82 6.60 17.03 -12.12
C LEU A 82 8.12 17.04 -12.37
N SER A 83 8.87 16.14 -11.73
CA SER A 83 10.32 16.03 -11.94
C SER A 83 10.65 15.49 -13.34
N ALA A 84 9.91 14.48 -13.82
CA ALA A 84 10.11 13.89 -15.13
C ALA A 84 9.69 14.81 -16.29
N ASN A 85 8.74 15.73 -16.06
CA ASN A 85 8.18 16.60 -17.11
C ASN A 85 8.58 18.08 -16.95
N LYS A 86 9.70 18.40 -16.28
CA LYS A 86 10.17 19.78 -16.06
C LYS A 86 10.18 20.65 -17.33
N ALA A 87 10.52 20.07 -18.48
CA ALA A 87 10.57 20.76 -19.76
C ALA A 87 9.19 21.18 -20.31
N LYS A 88 8.11 20.54 -19.87
CA LYS A 88 6.73 20.82 -20.31
C LYS A 88 6.06 21.96 -19.53
N GLY A 89 6.76 22.57 -18.56
CA GLY A 89 6.24 23.65 -17.73
C GLY A 89 5.66 23.17 -16.40
N LYS A 90 4.94 24.06 -15.70
CA LYS A 90 4.52 23.89 -14.30
C LYS A 90 3.00 23.91 -14.09
N HIS A 91 2.22 23.79 -15.17
CA HIS A 91 0.77 23.86 -15.10
C HIS A 91 0.17 22.51 -14.68
N PHE A 92 -0.70 22.52 -13.66
CA PHE A 92 -1.44 21.35 -13.18
C PHE A 92 -2.85 21.80 -12.75
N VAL A 93 -3.83 20.91 -12.85
CA VAL A 93 -5.23 21.19 -12.52
C VAL A 93 -5.65 20.31 -11.34
N ILE A 94 -6.31 20.89 -10.34
CA ILE A 94 -6.90 20.20 -9.17
C ILE A 94 -8.26 20.81 -8.83
N SER A 95 -9.05 20.09 -8.05
CA SER A 95 -10.29 20.59 -7.42
C SER A 95 -10.25 20.33 -5.91
N ALA A 96 -11.06 21.09 -5.18
CA ALA A 96 -11.34 20.88 -3.76
C ALA A 96 -12.57 19.97 -3.58
#